data_AF-A0A6P7LQE0-F1
#
_entry.id   AF-A0A6P7LQE0-F1
#
_cell.length_a   1.000
_cell.length_b   1.000
_cell.length_c   1.000
_cell.angle_alpha   90.00
_cell.angle_beta   90.00
_cell.angle_gamma   90.00
#
_symmetry.space_group_name_H-M   'P 1'
#
loop_
_entity.id
_entity.type
_entity.pdbx_description
1 polymer ?
#
loop_
_entity_poly.entity_id
_entity_poly.type
_entity_poly.pdbx_seq_one_letter_code
_entity_poly.pdbx_strand_id
1 'polypeptide(L)'
;MPLLLYVAALLYLDLDASAGSEPPAACPTRCDVSGCPSPSCPSGYVPDHCNCCLVCAQGEGDACGRKGDLPCGDGLQCRHPAAKRLSKGLCQCKLGYEVCGSDGRTYGNVCQLKAASRKALHRGQTGVTQAQKGPCETGVGPLQAASPRYKFNFIADVVEKIAPAVVHIELFLRHPLFGRNIPLSSGSGFVMSDHGLIVTNAHVVSSTSPVSGQQQLKVQMHNGDVYEASIRDIDKKSDIATIKINPQVKLPVLLLGHSADLRPGEFVVAIGSPFALQNTVTTGIVSTAQRDGKELGLRDSDMDYIQTDAIINYGNSGGPLVNLDGEVIGINTLKVAAGISFAIPSDRITRFLNDSLEKHNKDVRSMKKRFIGIRMLTITPALTEELKQQNPDFPNVTSGIYVHEVVPHSPAQKGGIKDGDILVKLNGKPLMTTADLQGALQEETALLLEVRRDNDDLLFNIEPDVIMQ
;
A
#
# COMPACT_ATOMS: atom_id res chain seq x y z
N MET A 1 -57.60 -43.76 -26.78
CA MET A 1 -58.81 -44.58 -26.65
C MET A 1 -58.42 -46.04 -26.86
N PRO A 2 -58.92 -47.04 -26.12
CA PRO A 2 -59.86 -47.04 -24.97
C PRO A 2 -59.18 -47.59 -23.69
N LEU A 3 -59.53 -47.22 -22.44
CA LEU A 3 -60.78 -47.11 -21.69
C LEU A 3 -61.33 -48.45 -21.15
N LEU A 4 -61.68 -48.41 -19.85
CA LEU A 4 -62.49 -49.29 -18.98
C LEU A 4 -61.72 -50.29 -18.09
N LEU A 5 -61.55 -50.01 -16.78
CA LEU A 5 -62.52 -50.09 -15.65
C LEU A 5 -62.78 -51.54 -15.20
N TYR A 6 -62.39 -51.89 -13.97
CA TYR A 6 -63.36 -52.22 -12.90
C TYR A 6 -62.70 -52.31 -11.51
N VAL A 7 -63.50 -51.93 -10.53
CA VAL A 7 -63.28 -51.77 -9.09
C VAL A 7 -63.52 -53.09 -8.33
N ALA A 8 -62.70 -53.38 -7.30
CA ALA A 8 -63.05 -54.00 -5.99
C ALA A 8 -61.72 -54.35 -5.28
N ALA A 9 -61.31 -53.73 -4.16
CA ALA A 9 -61.86 -53.76 -2.80
C ALA A 9 -61.82 -55.15 -2.12
N LEU A 10 -60.89 -55.29 -1.16
CA LEU A 10 -61.01 -55.92 0.17
C LEU A 10 -59.93 -56.94 0.56
N LEU A 11 -59.24 -56.59 1.66
CA LEU A 11 -58.84 -57.42 2.81
C LEU A 11 -57.62 -58.36 2.70
N TYR A 12 -56.48 -57.91 3.23
CA TYR A 12 -55.61 -58.66 4.14
C TYR A 12 -54.95 -57.64 5.09
N LEU A 13 -55.61 -57.32 6.21
CA LEU A 13 -55.33 -57.81 7.56
C LEU A 13 -53.97 -57.33 8.11
N ASP A 14 -54.10 -56.27 8.91
CA ASP A 14 -53.14 -55.75 9.88
C ASP A 14 -52.61 -56.85 10.81
N LEU A 15 -51.29 -56.92 10.93
CA LEU A 15 -50.63 -57.51 12.08
C LEU A 15 -50.35 -56.38 13.08
N ASP A 16 -51.25 -56.29 14.06
CA ASP A 16 -51.10 -55.49 15.27
C ASP A 16 -49.78 -55.86 15.98
N ALA A 17 -48.78 -54.99 15.85
CA ALA A 17 -47.73 -54.86 16.85
C ALA A 17 -48.18 -53.80 17.87
N SER A 18 -49.11 -54.21 18.73
CA SER A 18 -49.39 -53.56 20.00
C SER A 18 -48.13 -53.66 20.89
N ALA A 19 -47.22 -52.69 20.75
CA ALA A 19 -46.20 -52.45 21.74
C ALA A 19 -46.88 -51.79 22.95
N GLY A 20 -47.24 -52.62 23.92
CA GLY A 20 -47.74 -52.17 25.22
C GLY A 20 -46.76 -51.15 25.82
N SER A 21 -47.28 -49.99 26.21
CA SER A 21 -46.54 -49.02 27.00
C SER A 21 -46.19 -49.65 28.35
N GLU A 22 -44.95 -50.09 28.52
CA GLU A 22 -44.39 -50.40 29.83
C GLU A 22 -44.56 -49.19 30.76
N PRO A 23 -44.91 -49.39 32.05
CA PRO A 23 -44.90 -48.30 33.02
C PRO A 23 -43.49 -47.69 33.09
N PRO A 24 -43.34 -46.36 33.28
CA PRO A 24 -42.02 -45.74 33.33
C PRO A 24 -41.19 -46.40 34.42
N ALA A 25 -40.07 -47.01 34.03
CA ALA A 25 -39.14 -47.61 34.96
C ALA A 25 -38.76 -46.58 36.05
N ALA A 26 -38.81 -47.00 37.31
CA ALA A 26 -38.42 -46.12 38.42
C ALA A 26 -36.97 -45.66 38.22
N CYS A 27 -36.73 -44.36 38.38
CA CYS A 27 -35.39 -43.79 38.18
C CYS A 27 -34.37 -44.45 39.13
N PRO A 28 -33.17 -44.80 38.64
CA PRO A 28 -32.12 -45.35 39.47
C PRO A 28 -31.71 -44.33 40.54
N THR A 29 -31.42 -44.80 41.75
CA THR A 29 -30.97 -43.95 42.88
C THR A 29 -29.60 -43.31 42.65
N ARG A 30 -28.79 -43.87 41.74
CA ARG A 30 -27.51 -43.31 41.29
C ARG A 30 -27.42 -43.37 39.77
N CYS A 31 -27.11 -42.24 39.15
CA CYS A 31 -26.93 -42.15 37.71
C CYS A 31 -25.52 -42.65 37.31
N ASP A 32 -25.46 -43.64 36.43
CA ASP A 32 -24.24 -44.06 35.76
C ASP A 32 -24.20 -43.49 34.34
N VAL A 33 -23.49 -42.37 34.19
CA VAL A 33 -23.35 -41.66 32.92
C VAL A 33 -22.52 -42.41 31.89
N SER A 34 -21.72 -43.40 32.32
CA SER A 34 -20.83 -44.15 31.42
C SER A 34 -21.59 -45.09 30.48
N GLY A 35 -22.78 -45.53 30.88
CA GLY A 35 -23.68 -46.33 30.06
C GLY A 35 -24.63 -45.52 29.17
N CYS A 36 -24.56 -44.18 29.21
CA CYS A 36 -25.50 -43.36 28.45
C CYS A 36 -25.27 -43.47 26.94
N PRO A 37 -26.34 -43.62 26.13
CA PRO A 37 -26.22 -43.55 24.70
C PRO A 37 -25.72 -42.15 24.29
N SER A 38 -24.92 -42.08 23.22
CA SER A 38 -24.48 -40.82 22.61
C SER A 38 -25.13 -40.63 21.24
N PRO A 39 -26.45 -40.39 21.17
CA PRO A 39 -27.16 -40.25 19.92
C PRO A 39 -26.78 -38.94 19.21
N SER A 40 -26.81 -38.92 17.88
CA SER A 40 -26.71 -37.66 17.12
C SER A 40 -28.05 -36.93 17.17
N CYS A 41 -28.10 -35.77 17.83
CA CYS A 41 -29.33 -35.02 18.05
C CYS A 41 -29.34 -33.67 17.30
N PRO A 42 -29.94 -33.60 16.09
CA PRO A 42 -30.05 -32.36 15.32
C PRO A 42 -30.78 -31.24 16.04
N SER A 43 -31.65 -31.54 17.00
CA SER A 43 -32.40 -30.56 17.79
C SER A 43 -31.69 -30.10 19.07
N GLY A 44 -30.50 -30.65 19.36
CA GLY A 44 -29.80 -30.44 20.62
C GLY A 44 -30.09 -31.55 21.65
N TYR A 45 -29.46 -31.43 22.81
CA TYR A 45 -29.55 -32.42 23.89
C TYR A 45 -30.32 -31.85 25.07
N VAL A 46 -31.15 -32.69 25.68
CA VAL A 46 -31.85 -32.40 26.93
C VAL A 46 -31.65 -33.58 27.88
N PRO A 47 -31.69 -33.36 29.20
CA PRO A 47 -31.69 -34.46 30.14
C PRO A 47 -32.92 -35.36 29.94
N ASP A 48 -32.74 -36.66 30.14
CA ASP A 48 -33.85 -37.62 30.22
C ASP A 48 -34.77 -37.34 31.43
N HIS A 49 -35.85 -38.13 31.57
CA HIS A 49 -36.79 -37.94 32.67
C HIS A 49 -36.19 -38.16 34.07
N CYS A 50 -35.06 -38.88 34.17
CA CYS A 50 -34.34 -39.12 35.43
C CYS A 50 -33.22 -38.10 35.66
N ASN A 51 -33.05 -37.15 34.75
CA ASN A 51 -31.96 -36.19 34.73
C ASN A 51 -30.58 -36.87 34.75
N CYS A 52 -30.46 -38.03 34.09
CA CYS A 52 -29.27 -38.88 34.11
C CYS A 52 -28.50 -38.83 32.79
N CYS A 53 -29.13 -39.22 31.68
CA CYS A 53 -28.51 -39.20 30.35
C CYS A 53 -28.94 -37.99 29.52
N LEU A 54 -28.08 -37.55 28.60
CA LEU A 54 -28.44 -36.60 27.55
C LEU A 54 -29.13 -37.34 26.41
N VAL A 55 -30.38 -37.00 26.14
CA VAL A 55 -31.20 -37.55 25.05
C VAL A 55 -31.53 -36.46 24.05
N CYS A 56 -32.03 -36.85 22.88
CA CYS A 56 -32.40 -35.89 21.85
C CYS A 56 -33.60 -35.04 22.31
N ALA A 57 -33.42 -33.72 22.24
CA ALA A 57 -34.49 -32.78 22.49
C ALA A 57 -35.57 -32.85 21.40
N GLN A 58 -36.79 -32.46 21.76
CA GLN A 58 -37.87 -32.36 20.79
C GLN A 58 -37.55 -31.27 19.76
N GLY A 59 -37.69 -31.63 18.47
CA GLY A 59 -37.47 -30.75 17.33
C GLY A 59 -38.66 -29.83 17.06
N GLU A 60 -38.52 -28.97 16.04
CA GLU A 60 -39.62 -28.09 15.66
C GLU A 60 -40.80 -28.89 15.10
N GLY A 61 -42.00 -28.64 15.62
CA GLY A 61 -43.21 -29.39 15.28
C GLY A 61 -43.47 -30.62 16.17
N ASP A 62 -42.53 -31.00 17.03
CA ASP A 62 -42.70 -32.14 17.93
C ASP A 62 -43.58 -31.81 19.15
N ALA A 63 -44.09 -32.86 19.78
CA ALA A 63 -44.91 -32.82 20.99
C ALA A 63 -44.19 -32.17 22.17
N CYS A 64 -44.88 -31.31 22.92
CA CYS A 64 -44.38 -30.81 24.19
C CYS A 64 -45.49 -30.49 25.19
N GLY A 65 -45.10 -30.39 26.45
CA GLY A 65 -45.94 -29.89 27.55
C GLY A 65 -46.81 -30.93 28.24
N ARG A 66 -46.78 -32.22 27.83
CA ARG A 66 -47.44 -33.31 28.57
C ARG A 66 -46.46 -34.02 29.52
N LYS A 67 -47.03 -34.73 30.50
CA LYS A 67 -46.25 -35.59 31.42
C LYS A 67 -45.60 -36.71 30.61
N GLY A 68 -44.27 -36.66 30.47
CA GLY A 68 -43.47 -37.62 29.68
C GLY A 68 -42.93 -37.05 28.37
N ASP A 69 -43.38 -35.87 27.91
CA ASP A 69 -42.77 -35.21 26.76
C ASP A 69 -41.39 -34.65 27.16
N LEU A 70 -40.38 -34.90 26.33
CA LEU A 70 -39.06 -34.28 26.49
C LEU A 70 -39.13 -32.77 26.20
N PRO A 71 -38.25 -31.95 26.79
CA PRO A 71 -38.18 -30.52 26.50
C PRO A 71 -37.87 -30.22 25.03
N CYS A 72 -38.37 -29.08 24.56
CA CYS A 72 -38.00 -28.55 23.25
C CYS A 72 -36.51 -28.17 23.21
N GLY A 73 -35.88 -28.40 22.04
CA GLY A 73 -34.47 -28.10 21.82
C GLY A 73 -34.11 -26.61 21.78
N ASP A 74 -32.82 -26.33 21.61
CA ASP A 74 -32.27 -24.98 21.69
C ASP A 74 -32.96 -23.97 20.75
N GLY A 75 -33.54 -22.93 21.33
CA GLY A 75 -34.24 -21.85 20.62
C GLY A 75 -35.71 -22.13 20.29
N LEU A 76 -36.20 -23.34 20.59
CA LEU A 76 -37.61 -23.71 20.50
C LEU A 76 -38.32 -23.42 21.83
N GLN A 77 -39.60 -23.07 21.76
CA GLN A 77 -40.48 -22.94 22.91
C GLN A 77 -41.73 -23.79 22.71
N CYS A 78 -42.21 -24.39 23.80
CA CYS A 78 -43.48 -25.10 23.76
C CYS A 78 -44.63 -24.10 23.64
N ARG A 79 -45.42 -24.18 22.56
CA ARG A 79 -46.60 -23.34 22.33
C ARG A 79 -47.85 -24.20 22.20
N HIS A 80 -48.93 -23.76 22.84
CA HIS A 80 -50.25 -24.41 22.74
C HIS A 80 -51.12 -23.68 21.71
N PRO A 81 -51.78 -24.41 20.79
CA PRO A 81 -52.77 -23.81 19.89
C PRO A 81 -53.87 -23.07 20.65
N ALA A 82 -54.22 -21.87 20.20
CA ALA A 82 -55.07 -20.90 20.92
C ALA A 82 -56.54 -21.31 21.12
N ALA A 83 -56.93 -22.57 20.87
CA ALA A 83 -58.34 -22.98 20.85
C ALA A 83 -58.73 -24.06 21.87
N LYS A 84 -57.79 -24.73 22.57
CA LYS A 84 -58.15 -25.77 23.56
C LYS A 84 -57.12 -25.86 24.70
N ARG A 85 -57.56 -25.58 25.95
CA ARG A 85 -56.75 -25.73 27.19
C ARG A 85 -56.19 -27.15 27.43
N LEU A 86 -56.63 -28.16 26.67
CA LEU A 86 -56.14 -29.55 26.68
C LEU A 86 -55.40 -29.98 25.39
N SER A 87 -55.07 -29.05 24.48
CA SER A 87 -54.38 -29.42 23.23
C SER A 87 -52.89 -29.71 23.44
N LYS A 88 -52.38 -30.68 22.64
CA LYS A 88 -50.95 -31.02 22.56
C LYS A 88 -50.14 -29.76 22.27
N GLY A 89 -49.19 -29.41 23.12
CA GLY A 89 -48.23 -28.35 22.81
C GLY A 89 -47.31 -28.80 21.68
N LEU A 90 -46.84 -27.86 20.87
CA LEU A 90 -45.84 -28.10 19.83
C LEU A 90 -44.63 -27.21 20.04
N CYS A 91 -43.45 -27.76 19.84
CA CYS A 91 -42.20 -27.00 19.86
C CYS A 91 -42.14 -26.07 18.64
N GLN A 92 -42.04 -24.77 18.87
CA GLN A 92 -42.00 -23.75 17.83
C GLN A 92 -40.80 -22.82 18.03
N CYS A 93 -40.15 -22.40 16.95
CA CYS A 93 -39.04 -21.47 17.05
C CYS A 93 -39.47 -20.13 17.65
N LYS A 94 -38.67 -19.60 18.58
CA LYS A 94 -38.93 -18.28 19.19
C LYS A 94 -38.94 -17.15 18.14
N LEU A 95 -38.13 -17.29 17.09
CA LEU A 95 -37.98 -16.33 15.99
C LEU A 95 -38.48 -16.98 14.70
N GLY A 96 -39.69 -16.64 14.26
CA GLY A 96 -40.36 -17.27 13.10
C GLY A 96 -40.14 -16.60 11.75
N TYR A 97 -39.07 -15.83 11.56
CA TYR A 97 -38.76 -15.20 10.28
C TYR A 97 -37.76 -16.05 9.47
N GLU A 98 -37.87 -16.02 8.14
CA GLU A 98 -36.96 -16.73 7.25
C GLU A 98 -35.51 -16.24 7.36
N VAL A 99 -34.56 -17.14 7.15
CA VAL A 99 -33.13 -16.83 7.16
C VAL A 99 -32.40 -17.52 6.02
N CYS A 100 -31.40 -16.85 5.46
CA CYS A 100 -30.54 -17.43 4.45
C CYS A 100 -29.32 -18.07 5.11
N GLY A 101 -29.04 -19.33 4.78
CA GLY A 101 -27.86 -20.04 5.24
C GLY A 101 -26.63 -19.76 4.38
N SER A 102 -25.45 -19.97 4.96
CA SER A 102 -24.15 -19.93 4.26
C SER A 102 -24.03 -20.95 3.13
N ASP A 103 -24.95 -21.93 3.08
CA ASP A 103 -25.11 -22.93 2.02
C ASP A 103 -26.00 -22.45 0.87
N GLY A 104 -26.45 -21.18 0.89
CA GLY A 104 -27.32 -20.60 -0.12
C GLY A 104 -28.77 -21.09 -0.06
N ARG A 105 -29.17 -21.80 1.01
CA ARG A 105 -30.55 -22.27 1.21
C ARG A 105 -31.32 -21.37 2.15
N THR A 106 -32.58 -21.08 1.80
CA THR A 106 -33.52 -20.42 2.70
C THR A 106 -34.06 -21.42 3.71
N TYR A 107 -34.01 -21.05 4.99
CA TYR A 107 -34.63 -21.77 6.10
C TYR A 107 -35.82 -20.98 6.61
N GLY A 108 -36.90 -21.68 6.98
CA GLY A 108 -38.13 -21.03 7.47
C GLY A 108 -37.92 -20.25 8.78
N ASN A 109 -36.91 -20.62 9.56
CA ASN A 109 -36.46 -19.89 10.75
C ASN A 109 -35.04 -20.28 11.19
N VAL A 110 -34.52 -19.55 12.19
CA VAL A 110 -33.18 -19.78 12.74
C VAL A 110 -33.02 -21.15 13.42
N CYS A 111 -34.08 -21.73 13.98
CA CYS A 111 -34.02 -23.04 14.62
C CYS A 111 -33.80 -24.16 13.59
N GLN A 112 -34.45 -24.06 12.42
CA GLN A 112 -34.24 -24.97 11.30
C GLN A 112 -32.81 -24.89 10.75
N LEU A 113 -32.27 -23.68 10.58
CA LEU A 113 -30.88 -23.49 10.15
C LEU A 113 -29.89 -24.15 11.12
N LYS A 114 -30.07 -23.94 12.42
CA LYS A 114 -29.22 -24.56 13.46
C LYS A 114 -29.33 -26.09 13.45
N ALA A 115 -30.52 -26.63 13.25
CA ALA A 115 -30.71 -28.07 13.14
C ALA A 115 -30.01 -28.67 11.91
N ALA A 116 -30.10 -27.98 10.76
CA ALA A 116 -29.37 -28.36 9.55
C ALA A 116 -27.84 -28.27 9.73
N SER A 117 -27.37 -27.22 10.39
CA SER A 117 -25.94 -27.02 10.72
C SER A 117 -25.38 -28.15 11.57
N ARG A 118 -26.07 -28.53 12.65
CA ARG A 118 -25.68 -29.66 13.50
C ARG A 118 -25.67 -30.97 12.72
N LYS A 119 -26.67 -31.20 11.87
CA LYS A 119 -26.73 -32.39 11.01
C LYS A 119 -25.57 -32.45 10.01
N ALA A 120 -25.14 -31.31 9.47
CA ALA A 120 -23.98 -31.22 8.59
C ALA A 120 -22.67 -31.54 9.35
N LEU A 121 -22.47 -30.94 10.53
CA LEU A 121 -21.30 -31.20 11.37
C LEU A 121 -21.19 -32.67 11.78
N HIS A 122 -22.31 -33.31 12.12
CA HIS A 122 -22.34 -34.74 12.44
C HIS A 122 -21.99 -35.65 11.25
N ARG A 123 -22.13 -35.16 10.02
CA ARG A 123 -21.71 -35.86 8.79
C ARG A 123 -20.28 -35.53 8.38
N GLY A 124 -19.51 -34.83 9.21
CA GLY A 124 -18.16 -34.35 8.88
C GLY A 124 -18.14 -33.21 7.84
N GLN A 125 -19.27 -32.56 7.59
CA GLN A 125 -19.38 -31.42 6.68
C GLN A 125 -19.25 -30.09 7.45
N THR A 126 -18.95 -29.01 6.74
CA THR A 126 -18.94 -27.66 7.31
C THR A 126 -20.33 -27.28 7.81
N GLY A 127 -20.39 -26.73 9.04
CA GLY A 127 -21.64 -26.23 9.61
C GLY A 127 -22.20 -25.05 8.83
N VAL A 128 -23.53 -24.97 8.76
CA VAL A 128 -24.25 -23.84 8.14
C VAL A 128 -24.36 -22.70 9.15
N THR A 129 -23.98 -21.50 8.76
CA THR A 129 -24.16 -20.27 9.56
C THR A 129 -25.22 -19.38 8.92
N GLN A 130 -25.81 -18.48 9.71
CA GLN A 130 -26.76 -17.51 9.17
C GLN A 130 -26.00 -16.45 8.37
N ALA A 131 -26.29 -16.35 7.07
CA ALA A 131 -25.70 -15.37 6.16
C ALA A 131 -26.44 -14.02 6.19
N GLN A 132 -27.77 -14.05 6.09
CA GLN A 132 -28.62 -12.86 6.19
C GLN A 132 -30.00 -13.16 6.80
N LYS A 133 -30.73 -12.11 7.17
CA LYS A 133 -32.13 -12.18 7.58
C LYS A 133 -33.02 -12.09 6.32
N GLY A 134 -34.03 -12.96 6.21
CA GLY A 134 -34.86 -13.10 5.01
C GLY A 134 -34.42 -14.26 4.10
N PRO A 135 -35.12 -14.50 2.98
CA PRO A 135 -34.80 -15.57 2.04
C PRO A 135 -33.44 -15.34 1.34
N CYS A 136 -32.83 -16.42 0.85
CA CYS A 136 -31.72 -16.32 -0.08
C CYS A 136 -32.20 -15.81 -1.43
N GLU A 137 -31.49 -14.84 -1.99
CA GLU A 137 -31.76 -14.34 -3.35
C GLU A 137 -31.38 -15.42 -4.37
N THR A 138 -32.29 -15.74 -5.28
CA THR A 138 -32.05 -16.72 -6.34
C THR A 138 -31.19 -16.08 -7.43
N GLY A 139 -29.90 -16.44 -7.51
CA GLY A 139 -29.13 -16.17 -8.74
C GLY A 139 -27.66 -15.76 -8.66
N VAL A 140 -26.96 -15.78 -7.52
CA VAL A 140 -25.51 -15.52 -7.50
C VAL A 140 -24.82 -16.38 -6.43
N GLY A 141 -23.95 -17.31 -6.84
CA GLY A 141 -23.00 -17.95 -5.91
C GLY A 141 -21.72 -17.13 -5.74
N PRO A 142 -20.83 -17.51 -4.81
CA PRO A 142 -21.05 -17.60 -3.38
C PRO A 142 -21.07 -16.19 -2.73
N LEU A 143 -21.88 -16.07 -1.68
CA LEU A 143 -22.10 -15.00 -0.68
C LEU A 143 -20.95 -14.04 -0.25
N GLN A 144 -19.76 -14.05 -0.85
CA GLN A 144 -18.70 -13.06 -0.60
C GLN A 144 -19.08 -11.67 -1.12
N ALA A 145 -19.71 -11.55 -2.29
CA ALA A 145 -20.02 -10.26 -2.91
C ALA A 145 -21.05 -9.39 -2.14
N ALA A 146 -21.85 -9.97 -1.23
CA ALA A 146 -22.87 -9.25 -0.46
C ALA A 146 -22.40 -8.77 0.93
N SER A 147 -21.24 -9.22 1.41
CA SER A 147 -20.75 -8.79 2.72
C SER A 147 -20.23 -7.34 2.64
N PRO A 148 -20.51 -6.49 3.65
CA PRO A 148 -20.00 -5.12 3.71
C PRO A 148 -18.49 -5.01 3.46
N ARG A 149 -17.72 -6.04 3.87
CA ARG A 149 -16.28 -6.13 3.62
C ARG A 149 -15.92 -6.09 2.13
N TYR A 150 -16.65 -6.80 1.28
CA TYR A 150 -16.35 -6.85 -0.16
C TYR A 150 -17.07 -5.74 -0.94
N LYS A 151 -18.07 -5.10 -0.32
CA LYS A 151 -18.82 -4.00 -0.93
C LYS A 151 -18.20 -2.62 -0.70
N PHE A 152 -17.58 -2.39 0.45
CA PHE A 152 -17.14 -1.06 0.89
C PHE A 152 -15.63 -0.91 1.10
N ASN A 153 -14.82 -1.93 0.79
CA ASN A 153 -13.36 -1.83 0.88
C ASN A 153 -12.71 -1.16 -0.35
N PHE A 154 -13.28 -0.06 -0.83
CA PHE A 154 -12.78 0.67 -2.00
C PHE A 154 -11.32 1.15 -1.83
N ILE A 155 -10.88 1.44 -0.60
CA ILE A 155 -9.47 1.77 -0.33
C ILE A 155 -8.54 0.58 -0.62
N ALA A 156 -8.96 -0.63 -0.26
CA ALA A 156 -8.16 -1.82 -0.54
C ALA A 156 -8.05 -2.06 -2.05
N ASP A 157 -9.14 -1.85 -2.78
CA ASP A 157 -9.18 -2.00 -4.25
C ASP A 157 -8.23 -1.00 -4.93
N VAL A 158 -8.21 0.25 -4.46
CA VAL A 158 -7.26 1.28 -4.93
C VAL A 158 -5.82 0.88 -4.64
N VAL A 159 -5.52 0.43 -3.42
CA VAL A 159 -4.18 -0.01 -3.02
C VAL A 159 -3.70 -1.18 -3.87
N GLU A 160 -4.54 -2.19 -4.08
CA GLU A 160 -4.21 -3.36 -4.90
C GLU A 160 -3.88 -2.95 -6.35
N LYS A 161 -4.65 -1.99 -6.90
CA LYS A 161 -4.41 -1.46 -8.24
C LYS A 161 -3.09 -0.70 -8.37
N ILE A 162 -2.76 0.16 -7.41
CA ILE A 162 -1.63 1.11 -7.54
C ILE A 162 -0.30 0.58 -6.99
N ALA A 163 -0.34 -0.32 -6.00
CA ALA A 163 0.84 -0.80 -5.28
C ALA A 163 1.98 -1.31 -6.17
N PRO A 164 1.74 -2.05 -7.28
CA PRO A 164 2.81 -2.54 -8.14
C PRO A 164 3.68 -1.45 -8.79
N ALA A 165 3.12 -0.24 -8.96
CA ALA A 165 3.81 0.89 -9.59
C ALA A 165 4.49 1.83 -8.57
N VAL A 166 4.36 1.56 -7.26
CA VAL A 166 5.03 2.30 -6.19
C VAL A 166 6.39 1.66 -5.92
N VAL A 167 7.40 2.50 -5.71
CA VAL A 167 8.79 2.08 -5.52
C VAL A 167 9.40 2.67 -4.26
N HIS A 168 10.37 1.95 -3.71
CA HIS A 168 11.27 2.45 -2.68
C HIS A 168 12.51 3.05 -3.34
N ILE A 169 12.97 4.21 -2.85
CA ILE A 169 14.12 4.92 -3.38
C ILE A 169 15.11 5.14 -2.24
N GLU A 170 16.36 4.74 -2.48
CA GLU A 170 17.44 4.88 -1.52
C GLU A 170 18.65 5.52 -2.19
N LEU A 171 19.12 6.62 -1.61
CA LEU A 171 20.37 7.30 -1.96
C LEU A 171 21.43 6.87 -0.95
N PHE A 172 22.54 6.33 -1.42
CA PHE A 172 23.65 5.93 -0.54
C PHE A 172 25.00 6.42 -1.07
N LEU A 173 25.92 6.63 -0.14
CA LEU A 173 27.30 6.96 -0.40
C LEU A 173 28.14 5.68 -0.37
N ARG A 174 28.87 5.41 -1.45
CA ARG A 174 29.86 4.33 -1.46
C ARG A 174 31.21 4.87 -1.00
N HIS A 175 31.65 4.46 0.20
CA HIS A 175 32.93 4.92 0.74
C HIS A 175 34.12 4.29 -0.04
N PRO A 176 35.05 5.10 -0.60
CA PRO A 176 36.10 4.61 -1.49
C PRO A 176 37.09 3.65 -0.80
N LEU A 177 37.39 3.87 0.48
CA LEU A 177 38.38 3.05 1.23
C LEU A 177 37.83 1.75 1.84
N PHE A 178 36.55 1.68 2.19
CA PHE A 178 35.97 0.55 2.95
C PHE A 178 34.88 -0.21 2.19
N GLY A 179 34.44 0.29 1.03
CA GLY A 179 33.38 -0.33 0.23
C GLY A 179 32.01 -0.40 0.93
N ARG A 180 31.83 0.28 2.07
CA ARG A 180 30.56 0.34 2.81
C ARG A 180 29.64 1.38 2.18
N ASN A 181 28.37 1.01 2.04
CA ASN A 181 27.29 1.91 1.62
C ASN A 181 26.69 2.55 2.86
N ILE A 182 26.67 3.89 2.91
CA ILE A 182 26.03 4.66 3.98
C ILE A 182 24.77 5.29 3.39
N PRO A 183 23.56 4.97 3.89
CA PRO A 183 22.34 5.59 3.42
C PRO A 183 22.35 7.09 3.75
N LEU A 184 22.12 7.93 2.74
CA LEU A 184 22.06 9.39 2.84
C LEU A 184 20.62 9.90 2.87
N SER A 185 19.75 9.30 2.07
CA SER A 185 18.33 9.65 1.98
C SER A 185 17.52 8.41 1.57
N SER A 186 16.27 8.38 2.00
CA SER A 186 15.35 7.27 1.73
C SER A 186 13.95 7.83 1.58
N GLY A 187 13.19 7.28 0.65
CA GLY A 187 11.81 7.68 0.41
C GLY A 187 11.10 6.76 -0.56
N SER A 188 10.01 7.25 -1.12
CA SER A 188 9.19 6.55 -2.09
C SER A 188 9.17 7.26 -3.43
N GLY A 189 8.70 6.56 -4.46
CA GLY A 189 8.37 7.15 -5.75
C GLY A 189 7.30 6.32 -6.45
N PHE A 190 6.97 6.70 -7.66
CA PHE A 190 6.06 5.93 -8.51
C PHE A 190 6.47 5.97 -9.97
N VAL A 191 6.20 4.88 -10.67
CA VAL A 191 6.51 4.71 -12.08
C VAL A 191 5.45 5.40 -12.95
N MET A 192 5.88 6.26 -13.86
CA MET A 192 5.02 6.98 -14.81
C MET A 192 5.15 6.49 -16.25
N SER A 193 6.19 5.72 -16.58
CA SER A 193 6.40 5.15 -17.91
C SER A 193 6.83 3.70 -17.80
N ASP A 194 6.32 2.85 -18.70
CA ASP A 194 6.66 1.43 -18.79
C ASP A 194 8.15 1.19 -19.11
N HIS A 195 8.86 2.22 -19.57
CA HIS A 195 10.29 2.26 -19.81
C HIS A 195 11.13 2.70 -18.59
N GLY A 196 10.53 2.89 -17.41
CA GLY A 196 11.26 3.13 -16.15
C GLY A 196 11.49 4.59 -15.79
N LEU A 197 10.63 5.51 -16.24
CA LEU A 197 10.60 6.88 -15.70
C LEU A 197 9.83 6.88 -14.37
N ILE A 198 10.46 7.40 -13.33
CA ILE A 198 9.92 7.44 -11.97
C ILE A 198 9.89 8.88 -11.47
N VAL A 199 8.82 9.26 -10.78
CA VAL A 199 8.68 10.56 -10.12
C VAL A 199 8.80 10.38 -8.60
N THR A 200 9.45 11.36 -7.97
CA THR A 200 9.61 11.45 -6.51
C THR A 200 9.88 12.91 -6.12
N ASN A 201 10.19 13.15 -4.85
CA ASN A 201 10.63 14.46 -4.37
C ASN A 201 12.13 14.71 -4.61
N ALA A 202 12.49 16.00 -4.75
CA ALA A 202 13.87 16.41 -4.92
C ALA A 202 14.72 16.08 -3.68
N HIS A 203 14.16 16.21 -2.47
CA HIS A 203 14.86 15.88 -1.22
C HIS A 203 15.08 14.36 -1.02
N VAL A 204 14.33 13.50 -1.69
CA VAL A 204 14.53 12.04 -1.63
C VAL A 204 15.80 11.64 -2.38
N VAL A 205 16.10 12.33 -3.49
CA VAL A 205 17.22 11.99 -4.39
C VAL A 205 18.42 12.93 -4.25
N SER A 206 18.36 13.91 -3.36
CA SER A 206 19.46 14.84 -3.11
C SER A 206 19.78 14.95 -1.62
N SER A 207 21.08 15.03 -1.30
CA SER A 207 21.57 15.27 0.05
C SER A 207 22.31 16.60 0.09
N THR A 208 22.18 17.32 1.20
CA THR A 208 22.89 18.59 1.46
C THR A 208 24.22 18.38 2.19
N SER A 209 24.51 17.16 2.67
CA SER A 209 25.77 16.90 3.37
C SER A 209 26.93 16.81 2.37
N PRO A 210 27.97 17.66 2.50
CA PRO A 210 29.19 17.51 1.74
C PRO A 210 29.95 16.30 2.30
N VAL A 211 29.74 15.14 1.68
CA VAL A 211 30.46 13.91 2.03
C VAL A 211 31.17 13.40 0.80
N SER A 212 32.49 13.23 0.89
CA SER A 212 33.32 12.74 -0.21
C SER A 212 32.99 11.29 -0.54
N GLY A 213 32.58 11.03 -1.79
CA GLY A 213 32.30 9.69 -2.32
C GLY A 213 31.28 9.68 -3.45
N GLN A 214 31.20 8.57 -4.18
CA GLN A 214 30.27 8.43 -5.29
C GLN A 214 28.85 8.19 -4.75
N GLN A 215 27.94 9.12 -5.02
CA GLN A 215 26.51 8.95 -4.75
C GLN A 215 25.91 7.96 -5.74
N GLN A 216 25.18 6.98 -5.23
CA GLN A 216 24.46 6.00 -6.02
C GLN A 216 23.00 5.98 -5.60
N LEU A 217 22.11 5.89 -6.58
CA LEU A 217 20.67 5.81 -6.36
C LEU A 217 20.19 4.41 -6.71
N LYS A 218 19.47 3.78 -5.78
CA LYS A 218 18.79 2.51 -6.00
C LYS A 218 17.30 2.70 -5.92
N VAL A 219 16.61 1.97 -6.78
CA VAL A 219 15.17 1.83 -6.79
C VAL A 219 14.84 0.38 -6.54
N GLN A 220 13.97 0.12 -5.59
CA GLN A 220 13.43 -1.20 -5.35
C GLN A 220 11.94 -1.24 -5.67
N MET A 221 11.57 -2.21 -6.48
CA MET A 221 10.21 -2.43 -6.96
C MET A 221 9.38 -3.22 -5.94
N HIS A 222 8.07 -3.21 -6.11
CA HIS A 222 7.13 -3.98 -5.28
C HIS A 222 7.40 -5.50 -5.27
N ASN A 223 7.90 -6.05 -6.38
CA ASN A 223 8.26 -7.48 -6.49
C ASN A 223 9.63 -7.82 -5.85
N GLY A 224 10.36 -6.82 -5.34
CA GLY A 224 11.68 -6.97 -4.73
C GLY A 224 12.87 -6.70 -5.66
N ASP A 225 12.65 -6.55 -6.97
CA ASP A 225 13.72 -6.24 -7.93
C ASP A 225 14.39 -4.90 -7.60
N VAL A 226 15.71 -4.85 -7.72
CA VAL A 226 16.50 -3.65 -7.43
C VAL A 226 17.20 -3.17 -8.70
N TYR A 227 17.05 -1.88 -9.00
CA TYR A 227 17.64 -1.21 -10.15
C TYR A 227 18.53 -0.07 -9.70
N GLU A 228 19.65 0.12 -10.39
CA GLU A 228 20.39 1.37 -10.32
C GLU A 228 19.65 2.44 -11.12
N ALA A 229 19.56 3.64 -10.55
CA ALA A 229 18.83 4.76 -11.13
C ALA A 229 19.75 5.96 -11.33
N SER A 230 19.44 6.76 -12.35
CA SER A 230 20.05 8.06 -12.57
C SER A 230 19.01 9.17 -12.46
N ILE A 231 19.42 10.32 -11.92
CA ILE A 231 18.57 11.50 -11.89
C ILE A 231 18.47 12.05 -13.32
N ARG A 232 17.24 12.20 -13.83
CA ARG A 232 16.98 12.74 -15.16
C ARG A 232 16.78 14.26 -15.10
N ASP A 233 15.87 14.70 -14.22
CA ASP A 233 15.59 16.11 -13.98
C ASP A 233 15.27 16.33 -12.50
N ILE A 234 15.60 17.51 -11.98
CA ILE A 234 15.34 17.90 -10.59
C ILE A 234 14.99 19.39 -10.51
N ASP A 235 13.91 19.71 -9.81
CA ASP A 235 13.55 21.08 -9.43
C ASP A 235 13.43 21.17 -7.91
N LYS A 236 14.48 21.72 -7.28
CA LYS A 236 14.52 21.92 -5.83
C LYS A 236 13.51 22.96 -5.34
N LYS A 237 13.04 23.89 -6.19
CA LYS A 237 12.06 24.89 -5.80
C LYS A 237 10.68 24.27 -5.66
N SER A 238 10.31 23.38 -6.59
CA SER A 238 9.05 22.64 -6.49
C SER A 238 9.13 21.33 -5.73
N ASP A 239 10.33 20.94 -5.30
CA ASP A 239 10.62 19.66 -4.65
C ASP A 239 10.18 18.46 -5.49
N ILE A 240 10.33 18.53 -6.82
CA ILE A 240 10.01 17.44 -7.75
C ILE A 240 11.31 16.93 -8.40
N ALA A 241 11.44 15.61 -8.53
CA ALA A 241 12.49 14.99 -9.32
C ALA A 241 11.93 13.85 -10.20
N THR A 242 12.57 13.65 -11.35
CA THR A 242 12.43 12.43 -12.14
C THR A 242 13.73 11.66 -12.17
N ILE A 243 13.62 10.35 -12.03
CA ILE A 243 14.74 9.42 -12.13
C ILE A 243 14.43 8.36 -13.19
N LYS A 244 15.48 7.77 -13.75
CA LYS A 244 15.38 6.77 -14.79
C LYS A 244 16.05 5.47 -14.35
N ILE A 245 15.32 4.37 -14.50
CA ILE A 245 15.85 3.00 -14.41
C ILE A 245 15.74 2.30 -15.76
N ASN A 246 16.51 1.24 -15.95
CA ASN A 246 16.50 0.46 -17.20
C ASN A 246 15.95 -0.95 -16.94
N PRO A 247 14.61 -1.12 -16.95
CA PRO A 247 14.00 -2.40 -16.66
C PRO A 247 14.12 -3.35 -17.86
N GLN A 248 14.20 -4.64 -17.58
CA GLN A 248 14.24 -5.68 -18.63
C GLN A 248 12.83 -5.99 -19.18
N VAL A 249 11.80 -5.70 -18.38
CA VAL A 249 10.39 -5.90 -18.71
C VAL A 249 9.63 -4.60 -18.56
N LYS A 250 8.48 -4.48 -19.24
CA LYS A 250 7.59 -3.33 -19.08
C LYS A 250 7.08 -3.24 -17.64
N LEU A 251 7.13 -2.05 -17.07
CA LEU A 251 6.71 -1.81 -15.70
C LEU A 251 5.21 -1.41 -15.62
N PRO A 252 4.53 -1.74 -14.49
CA PRO A 252 3.25 -1.12 -14.18
C PRO A 252 3.42 0.38 -13.97
N VAL A 253 2.45 1.17 -14.39
CA VAL A 253 2.52 2.64 -14.38
C VAL A 253 1.30 3.26 -13.71
N LEU A 254 1.48 4.43 -13.11
CA LEU A 254 0.39 5.30 -12.69
C LEU A 254 0.24 6.48 -13.65
N LEU A 255 -1.01 6.89 -13.85
CA LEU A 255 -1.38 8.05 -14.64
C LEU A 255 -1.61 9.25 -13.72
N LEU A 256 -1.29 10.44 -14.22
CA LEU A 256 -1.63 11.69 -13.53
C LEU A 256 -3.11 12.01 -13.76
N GLY A 257 -3.82 12.35 -12.70
CA GLY A 257 -5.13 12.99 -12.76
C GLY A 257 -5.00 14.52 -12.77
N HIS A 258 -6.13 15.22 -12.74
CA HIS A 258 -6.18 16.68 -12.69
C HIS A 258 -6.40 17.18 -11.26
N SER A 259 -5.36 17.74 -10.64
CA SER A 259 -5.46 18.28 -9.28
C SER A 259 -6.41 19.47 -9.16
N ALA A 260 -6.63 20.22 -10.24
CA ALA A 260 -7.58 21.32 -10.29
C ALA A 260 -9.04 20.88 -10.12
N ASP A 261 -9.36 19.62 -10.42
CA ASP A 261 -10.73 19.07 -10.33
C ASP A 261 -11.05 18.49 -8.94
N LEU A 262 -10.06 18.48 -8.02
CA LEU A 262 -10.23 17.94 -6.68
C LEU A 262 -11.29 18.70 -5.89
N ARG A 263 -12.15 17.92 -5.21
CA ARG A 263 -13.18 18.48 -4.33
C ARG A 263 -12.78 18.31 -2.85
N PRO A 264 -12.99 19.33 -2.01
CA PRO A 264 -12.91 19.15 -0.57
C PRO A 264 -13.82 17.99 -0.12
N GLY A 265 -13.28 17.07 0.68
CA GLY A 265 -13.96 15.85 1.13
C GLY A 265 -13.74 14.62 0.26
N GLU A 266 -13.05 14.73 -0.88
CA GLU A 266 -12.72 13.58 -1.71
C GLU A 266 -11.73 12.65 -1.01
N PHE A 267 -12.01 11.34 -1.02
CA PHE A 267 -11.12 10.33 -0.45
C PHE A 267 -9.83 10.22 -1.26
N VAL A 268 -8.72 10.15 -0.53
CA VAL A 268 -7.38 9.96 -1.09
C VAL A 268 -6.63 8.87 -0.34
N VAL A 269 -5.66 8.29 -1.04
CA VAL A 269 -4.73 7.29 -0.51
C VAL A 269 -3.31 7.80 -0.71
N ALA A 270 -2.59 7.98 0.40
CA ALA A 270 -1.16 8.27 0.40
C ALA A 270 -0.42 6.94 0.58
N ILE A 271 0.27 6.51 -0.45
CA ILE A 271 1.01 5.24 -0.45
C ILE A 271 2.50 5.50 -0.65
N GLY A 272 3.31 4.67 -0.01
CA GLY A 272 4.73 4.56 -0.30
C GLY A 272 5.28 3.21 0.10
N SER A 273 6.58 3.04 -0.09
CA SER A 273 7.34 1.85 0.27
C SER A 273 8.49 2.29 1.19
N PRO A 274 8.27 2.51 2.51
CA PRO A 274 9.35 2.86 3.45
C PRO A 274 10.51 1.88 3.47
N PHE A 275 10.21 0.60 3.24
CA PHE A 275 11.15 -0.49 3.26
C PHE A 275 10.89 -1.38 2.05
N ALA A 276 11.93 -2.08 1.61
CA ALA A 276 11.85 -3.22 0.73
C ALA A 276 10.61 -4.09 1.08
N LEU A 277 9.65 -4.22 0.16
CA LEU A 277 8.50 -5.13 0.26
C LEU A 277 7.38 -4.74 1.25
N GLN A 278 7.45 -3.59 1.92
CA GLN A 278 6.40 -3.13 2.84
C GLN A 278 5.82 -1.80 2.39
N ASN A 279 4.58 -1.82 1.93
CA ASN A 279 3.85 -0.59 1.63
C ASN A 279 3.37 0.07 2.93
N THR A 280 3.60 1.36 3.08
CA THR A 280 2.86 2.19 4.03
C THR A 280 1.72 2.86 3.31
N VAL A 281 0.51 2.52 3.72
CA VAL A 281 -0.71 3.08 3.18
C VAL A 281 -1.41 3.85 4.27
N THR A 282 -1.76 5.09 3.98
CA THR A 282 -2.66 5.89 4.80
C THR A 282 -3.77 6.43 3.91
N THR A 283 -4.93 6.67 4.50
CA THR A 283 -6.08 7.24 3.79
C THR A 283 -6.61 8.42 4.56
N GLY A 284 -7.27 9.31 3.85
CA GLY A 284 -7.87 10.52 4.37
C GLY A 284 -8.74 11.15 3.29
N ILE A 285 -9.04 12.42 3.48
CA ILE A 285 -9.77 13.26 2.54
C ILE A 285 -8.92 14.47 2.13
N VAL A 286 -9.26 15.06 0.99
CA VAL A 286 -8.77 16.40 0.64
C VAL A 286 -9.44 17.41 1.56
N SER A 287 -8.66 18.10 2.39
CA SER A 287 -9.15 19.21 3.21
C SER A 287 -9.30 20.48 2.37
N THR A 288 -8.31 20.77 1.52
CA THR A 288 -8.29 21.91 0.59
C THR A 288 -7.47 21.53 -0.64
N ALA A 289 -7.99 21.79 -1.85
CA ALA A 289 -7.27 21.49 -3.10
C ALA A 289 -6.15 22.50 -3.42
N GLN A 290 -6.23 23.72 -2.88
CA GLN A 290 -5.29 24.81 -3.13
C GLN A 290 -5.02 25.58 -1.83
N ARG A 291 -3.89 25.29 -1.19
CA ARG A 291 -3.39 26.05 -0.05
C ARG A 291 -2.12 26.80 -0.44
N ASP A 292 -2.16 28.13 -0.42
CA ASP A 292 -0.98 28.96 -0.71
C ASP A 292 0.13 28.67 0.31
N GLY A 293 1.31 28.29 -0.16
CA GLY A 293 2.45 27.97 0.70
C GLY A 293 2.93 29.15 1.56
N LYS A 294 2.60 30.40 1.20
CA LYS A 294 2.84 31.58 2.05
C LYS A 294 2.06 31.52 3.35
N GLU A 295 0.86 30.93 3.34
CA GLU A 295 0.08 30.68 4.57
C GLU A 295 0.71 29.62 5.47
N LEU A 296 1.63 28.81 4.93
CA LEU A 296 2.36 27.77 5.65
C LEU A 296 3.69 28.26 6.24
N GLY A 297 3.98 29.56 6.12
CA GLY A 297 5.23 30.17 6.59
C GLY A 297 6.45 29.83 5.72
N LEU A 298 6.24 29.21 4.55
CA LEU A 298 7.28 28.95 3.57
C LEU A 298 7.60 30.26 2.82
N ARG A 299 8.60 30.99 3.33
CA ARG A 299 9.15 32.18 2.66
C ARG A 299 9.70 31.72 1.30
N ASP A 300 9.25 32.36 0.21
CA ASP A 300 9.55 32.07 -1.22
C ASP A 300 8.75 30.96 -1.95
N SER A 301 7.68 30.41 -1.37
CA SER A 301 6.81 29.51 -2.14
C SER A 301 5.63 30.27 -2.80
N ASP A 302 5.74 30.57 -4.10
CA ASP A 302 4.57 30.86 -4.96
C ASP A 302 3.86 29.54 -5.36
N MET A 303 3.75 28.59 -4.43
CA MET A 303 3.26 27.24 -4.70
C MET A 303 2.04 26.93 -3.87
N ASP A 304 1.04 26.39 -4.55
CA ASP A 304 -0.13 25.81 -3.91
C ASP A 304 0.10 24.33 -3.62
N TYR A 305 -0.41 23.88 -2.48
CA TYR A 305 -0.36 22.48 -2.07
C TYR A 305 -1.77 21.91 -1.90
N ILE A 306 -1.88 20.60 -2.09
CA ILE A 306 -3.06 19.84 -1.67
C ILE A 306 -2.91 19.57 -0.18
N GLN A 307 -3.90 19.97 0.61
CA GLN A 307 -3.96 19.68 2.03
C GLN A 307 -4.82 18.43 2.26
N THR A 308 -4.31 17.47 3.03
CA THR A 308 -5.03 16.25 3.41
C THR A 308 -4.78 15.89 4.87
N ASP A 309 -5.73 15.17 5.48
CA ASP A 309 -5.57 14.54 6.79
C ASP A 309 -4.98 13.12 6.71
N ALA A 310 -4.78 12.60 5.49
CA ALA A 310 -4.00 11.37 5.28
C ALA A 310 -2.60 11.57 5.86
N ILE A 311 -2.17 10.61 6.70
CA ILE A 311 -0.89 10.74 7.41
C ILE A 311 0.27 10.54 6.42
N ILE A 312 1.11 11.57 6.29
CA ILE A 312 2.36 11.50 5.53
C ILE A 312 3.54 11.39 6.51
N ASN A 313 4.46 10.49 6.23
CA ASN A 313 5.68 10.26 6.99
C ASN A 313 6.86 10.01 6.02
N TYR A 314 8.07 9.83 6.56
CA TYR A 314 9.25 9.50 5.75
C TYR A 314 9.07 8.26 4.87
N GLY A 315 8.17 7.35 5.26
CA GLY A 315 7.90 6.13 4.53
C GLY A 315 7.10 6.30 3.25
N ASN A 316 6.22 7.29 3.18
CA ASN A 316 5.44 7.58 1.98
C ASN A 316 5.77 8.92 1.30
N SER A 317 6.68 9.71 1.87
CA SER A 317 7.26 10.89 1.22
C SER A 317 7.89 10.54 -0.13
N GLY A 318 7.64 11.33 -1.16
CA GLY A 318 7.99 11.08 -2.56
C GLY A 318 7.04 10.11 -3.28
N GLY A 319 6.22 9.36 -2.54
CA GLY A 319 5.20 8.48 -3.10
C GLY A 319 3.98 9.24 -3.62
N PRO A 320 3.07 8.56 -4.33
CA PRO A 320 1.89 9.21 -4.88
C PRO A 320 0.79 9.41 -3.83
N LEU A 321 0.06 10.52 -3.97
CA LEU A 321 -1.27 10.73 -3.41
C LEU A 321 -2.27 10.47 -4.54
N VAL A 322 -3.14 9.48 -4.38
CA VAL A 322 -4.09 9.06 -5.42
C VAL A 322 -5.55 9.25 -5.02
N ASN A 323 -6.42 9.46 -6.01
CA ASN A 323 -7.87 9.45 -5.84
C ASN A 323 -8.45 8.01 -5.91
N LEU A 324 -9.78 7.87 -5.81
CA LEU A 324 -10.45 6.57 -5.85
C LEU A 324 -10.41 5.88 -7.22
N ASP A 325 -10.10 6.62 -8.29
CA ASP A 325 -9.90 6.06 -9.63
C ASP A 325 -8.47 5.50 -9.81
N GLY A 326 -7.59 5.69 -8.82
CA GLY A 326 -6.19 5.28 -8.85
C GLY A 326 -5.31 6.21 -9.68
N GLU A 327 -5.75 7.44 -9.93
CA GLU A 327 -4.99 8.48 -10.60
C GLU A 327 -4.18 9.28 -9.58
N VAL A 328 -2.95 9.64 -9.96
CA VAL A 328 -2.08 10.45 -9.11
C VAL A 328 -2.52 11.91 -9.18
N ILE A 329 -3.01 12.41 -8.05
CA ILE A 329 -3.42 13.81 -7.88
C ILE A 329 -2.36 14.63 -7.15
N GLY A 330 -1.33 14.00 -6.57
CA GLY A 330 -0.14 14.69 -6.08
C GLY A 330 1.02 13.79 -5.63
N ILE A 331 2.11 14.43 -5.19
CA ILE A 331 3.27 13.76 -4.56
C ILE A 331 3.27 14.06 -3.06
N ASN A 332 3.32 13.03 -2.23
CA ASN A 332 3.38 13.17 -0.77
C ASN A 332 4.68 13.86 -0.36
N THR A 333 4.65 14.97 0.40
CA THR A 333 5.89 15.71 0.73
C THR A 333 6.12 15.88 2.23
N LEU A 334 5.28 16.69 2.87
CA LEU A 334 5.55 17.20 4.21
C LEU A 334 4.34 17.00 5.11
N LYS A 335 4.62 16.64 6.36
CA LYS A 335 3.68 16.72 7.47
C LYS A 335 4.05 17.93 8.33
N VAL A 336 3.11 18.85 8.52
CA VAL A 336 3.33 20.06 9.35
C VAL A 336 2.80 19.86 10.76
N ALA A 337 1.64 19.21 10.92
CA ALA A 337 1.01 18.95 12.21
C ALA A 337 0.20 17.64 12.18
N ALA A 338 -0.32 17.21 13.34
CA ALA A 338 -1.24 16.08 13.38
C ALA A 338 -2.52 16.39 12.57
N GLY A 339 -2.88 15.53 11.62
CA GLY A 339 -4.04 15.72 10.75
C GLY A 339 -3.86 16.78 9.65
N ILE A 340 -2.64 17.31 9.44
CA ILE A 340 -2.34 18.26 8.37
C ILE A 340 -1.06 17.82 7.65
N SER A 341 -1.27 17.24 6.47
CA SER A 341 -0.22 16.85 5.53
C SER A 341 -0.41 17.57 4.20
N PHE A 342 0.68 17.70 3.44
CA PHE A 342 0.70 18.37 2.15
C PHE A 342 1.22 17.46 1.04
N ALA A 343 0.68 17.66 -0.15
CA ALA A 343 1.16 17.05 -1.38
C ALA A 343 1.32 18.09 -2.49
N ILE A 344 2.32 17.90 -3.35
CA ILE A 344 2.52 18.71 -4.55
C ILE A 344 1.44 18.33 -5.58
N PRO A 345 0.66 19.28 -6.13
CA PRO A 345 -0.43 18.98 -7.08
C PRO A 345 0.04 18.33 -8.40
N SER A 346 -0.73 17.38 -8.94
CA SER A 346 -0.40 16.69 -10.20
C SER A 346 -0.28 17.62 -11.42
N ASP A 347 -1.02 18.71 -11.47
CA ASP A 347 -0.90 19.69 -12.57
C ASP A 347 0.45 20.42 -12.52
N ARG A 348 1.10 20.46 -11.35
CA ARG A 348 2.48 20.95 -11.22
C ARG A 348 3.49 19.93 -11.75
N ILE A 349 3.26 18.64 -11.47
CA ILE A 349 4.06 17.53 -12.02
C ILE A 349 4.00 17.56 -13.56
N THR A 350 2.80 17.73 -14.11
CA THR A 350 2.57 17.83 -15.57
C THR A 350 3.39 18.98 -16.18
N ARG A 351 3.38 20.16 -15.56
CA ARG A 351 4.21 21.30 -15.98
C ARG A 351 5.70 20.98 -15.93
N PHE A 352 6.17 20.41 -14.83
CA PHE A 352 7.57 20.01 -14.66
C PHE A 352 8.02 19.01 -15.74
N LEU A 353 7.19 18.01 -16.05
CA LEU A 353 7.48 17.01 -17.08
C LEU A 353 7.51 17.63 -18.48
N ASN A 354 6.58 18.54 -18.80
CA ASN A 354 6.58 19.24 -20.08
C ASN A 354 7.82 20.13 -20.24
N ASP A 355 8.20 20.87 -19.20
CA ASP A 355 9.39 21.72 -19.20
C ASP A 355 10.68 20.89 -19.37
N SER A 356 10.74 19.72 -18.72
CA SER A 356 11.83 18.74 -18.91
C SER A 356 11.88 18.27 -20.37
N LEU A 357 10.76 17.80 -20.92
CA LEU A 357 10.69 17.33 -22.31
C LEU A 357 11.10 18.43 -23.31
N GLU A 358 10.68 19.67 -23.09
CA GLU A 358 11.13 20.80 -23.90
C GLU A 358 12.64 21.05 -23.80
N LYS A 359 13.22 20.99 -22.59
CA LYS A 359 14.67 21.14 -22.40
C LYS A 359 15.42 20.05 -23.14
N HIS A 360 15.03 18.79 -23.00
CA HIS A 360 15.65 17.67 -23.71
C HIS A 360 15.47 17.80 -25.23
N ASN A 361 14.30 18.23 -25.71
CA ASN A 361 14.06 18.44 -27.15
C ASN A 361 14.83 19.65 -27.72
N LYS A 362 15.09 20.69 -26.91
CA LYS A 362 15.93 21.84 -27.26
C LYS A 362 17.42 21.46 -27.22
N ASP A 363 17.86 20.70 -26.21
CA ASP A 363 19.22 20.18 -26.09
C ASP A 363 19.56 19.21 -27.26
N VAL A 364 18.62 18.39 -27.73
CA VAL A 364 18.80 17.55 -28.94
C VAL A 364 18.93 18.38 -30.22
N ARG A 365 18.44 19.63 -30.26
CA ARG A 365 18.61 20.56 -31.39
C ARG A 365 19.71 21.59 -31.18
N SER A 366 20.35 21.64 -30.02
CA SER A 366 21.25 22.72 -29.64
C SER A 366 22.36 22.26 -28.68
N MET A 367 23.58 22.23 -29.23
CA MET A 367 24.90 22.36 -28.60
C MET A 367 25.61 21.08 -28.15
N LYS A 368 26.73 20.80 -28.83
CA LYS A 368 27.87 20.01 -28.35
C LYS A 368 28.29 20.53 -26.97
N LYS A 369 27.82 19.91 -25.87
CA LYS A 369 28.25 20.28 -24.51
C LYS A 369 29.64 19.71 -24.26
N ARG A 370 30.58 20.60 -23.98
CA ARG A 370 31.95 20.27 -23.60
C ARG A 370 32.02 20.04 -22.09
N PHE A 371 32.80 19.05 -21.67
CA PHE A 371 32.98 18.73 -20.26
C PHE A 371 34.42 18.31 -19.96
N ILE A 372 34.86 18.50 -18.72
CA ILE A 372 36.14 17.99 -18.22
C ILE A 372 35.95 16.92 -17.13
N GLY A 373 34.72 16.72 -16.63
CA GLY A 373 34.35 15.65 -15.70
C GLY A 373 34.79 15.88 -14.26
N ILE A 374 34.46 17.05 -13.69
CA ILE A 374 34.63 17.34 -12.27
C ILE A 374 33.33 17.83 -11.65
N ARG A 375 33.09 17.48 -10.38
CA ARG A 375 32.08 18.12 -9.53
C ARG A 375 32.74 19.21 -8.71
N MET A 376 32.09 20.36 -8.65
CA MET A 376 32.71 21.60 -8.21
C MET A 376 31.87 22.26 -7.13
N LEU A 377 32.54 22.87 -6.15
CA LEU A 377 31.94 23.77 -5.18
C LEU A 377 32.68 25.10 -5.23
N THR A 378 31.96 26.22 -5.20
CA THR A 378 32.61 27.53 -5.08
C THR A 378 33.14 27.72 -3.66
N ILE A 379 34.39 28.16 -3.52
CA ILE A 379 34.98 28.50 -2.23
C ILE A 379 34.21 29.67 -1.63
N THR A 380 33.66 29.46 -0.44
CA THR A 380 32.98 30.48 0.36
C THR A 380 33.53 30.43 1.79
N PRO A 381 33.42 31.50 2.59
CA PRO A 381 33.91 31.49 3.97
C PRO A 381 33.38 30.30 4.78
N ALA A 382 32.08 30.00 4.66
CA ALA A 382 31.44 28.87 5.34
C ALA A 382 32.01 27.51 4.88
N LEU A 383 32.18 27.31 3.57
CA LEU A 383 32.75 26.07 3.04
C LEU A 383 34.23 25.90 3.45
N THR A 384 35.01 26.98 3.45
CA THR A 384 36.42 26.94 3.87
C THR A 384 36.55 26.58 5.34
N GLU A 385 35.69 27.11 6.21
CA GLU A 385 35.66 26.74 7.63
C GLU A 385 35.33 25.26 7.81
N GLU A 386 34.33 24.74 7.10
CA GLU A 386 33.95 23.33 7.14
C GLU A 386 35.09 22.41 6.65
N LEU A 387 35.73 22.75 5.53
CA LEU A 387 36.85 21.98 4.98
C LEU A 387 38.09 22.01 5.90
N LYS A 388 38.38 23.14 6.56
CA LYS A 388 39.46 23.25 7.56
C LYS A 388 39.19 22.43 8.82
N GLN A 389 37.93 22.27 9.22
CA GLN A 389 37.56 21.40 10.33
C GLN A 389 37.81 19.92 10.01
N GLN A 390 37.59 19.51 8.74
CA GLN A 390 37.83 18.14 8.29
C GLN A 390 39.30 17.86 7.96
N ASN A 391 40.00 18.84 7.42
CA ASN A 391 41.42 18.77 7.07
C ASN A 391 42.16 20.02 7.58
N PRO A 392 42.87 19.95 8.72
CA PRO A 392 43.61 21.08 9.28
C PRO A 392 44.65 21.69 8.34
N ASP A 393 45.17 20.90 7.40
CA ASP A 393 46.17 21.31 6.41
C ASP A 393 45.53 21.91 5.13
N PHE A 394 44.21 22.14 5.13
CA PHE A 394 43.52 22.72 3.99
C PHE A 394 44.10 24.11 3.63
N PRO A 395 44.50 24.34 2.37
CA PRO A 395 45.22 25.54 1.99
C PRO A 395 44.42 26.82 2.23
N ASN A 396 45.14 27.88 2.59
CA ASN A 396 44.51 29.16 2.89
C ASN A 396 44.18 29.92 1.60
N VAL A 397 43.02 29.61 1.03
CA VAL A 397 42.47 30.28 -0.16
C VAL A 397 41.29 31.17 0.21
N THR A 398 41.21 32.34 -0.44
CA THR A 398 40.12 33.31 -0.25
C THR A 398 39.02 33.19 -1.31
N SER A 399 39.34 32.59 -2.45
CA SER A 399 38.46 32.39 -3.60
C SER A 399 39.00 31.25 -4.46
N GLY A 400 38.14 30.68 -5.30
CA GLY A 400 38.47 29.54 -6.16
C GLY A 400 37.32 28.55 -6.26
N ILE A 401 37.59 27.44 -6.94
CA ILE A 401 36.65 26.34 -7.11
C ILE A 401 37.26 25.09 -6.49
N TYR A 402 36.61 24.53 -5.48
CA TYR A 402 36.97 23.26 -4.87
C TYR A 402 36.51 22.09 -5.76
N VAL A 403 37.43 21.18 -6.09
CA VAL A 403 37.15 19.94 -6.81
C VAL A 403 36.68 18.90 -5.82
N HIS A 404 35.37 18.70 -5.77
CA HIS A 404 34.75 17.74 -4.85
C HIS A 404 34.91 16.30 -5.32
N GLU A 405 34.82 16.06 -6.63
CA GLU A 405 34.96 14.72 -7.23
C GLU A 405 35.46 14.84 -8.67
N VAL A 406 36.38 13.98 -9.06
CA VAL A 406 36.84 13.79 -10.44
C VAL A 406 36.19 12.51 -11.00
N VAL A 407 35.45 12.67 -12.10
CA VAL A 407 34.75 11.56 -12.76
C VAL A 407 35.77 10.61 -13.39
N PRO A 408 35.66 9.28 -13.20
CA PRO A 408 36.54 8.32 -13.85
C PRO A 408 36.51 8.42 -15.39
N HIS A 409 37.67 8.18 -16.01
CA HIS A 409 37.92 8.26 -17.46
C HIS A 409 37.69 9.64 -18.10
N SER A 410 37.48 10.68 -17.29
CA SER A 410 37.28 12.05 -17.76
C SER A 410 38.58 12.75 -18.18
N PRO A 411 38.49 13.86 -18.94
CA PRO A 411 39.66 14.70 -19.24
C PRO A 411 40.39 15.20 -18.00
N ALA A 412 39.68 15.59 -16.95
CA ALA A 412 40.30 16.06 -15.71
C ALA A 412 41.11 14.96 -15.02
N GLN A 413 40.61 13.71 -15.01
CA GLN A 413 41.35 12.57 -14.48
C GLN A 413 42.62 12.31 -15.31
N LYS A 414 42.48 12.27 -16.64
CA LYS A 414 43.62 12.07 -17.57
C LYS A 414 44.66 13.18 -17.44
N GLY A 415 44.20 14.41 -17.20
CA GLY A 415 45.02 15.59 -17.01
C GLY A 415 45.62 15.74 -15.61
N GLY A 416 45.31 14.84 -14.67
CA GLY A 416 45.97 14.80 -13.35
C GLY A 416 45.34 15.68 -12.27
N ILE A 417 44.14 16.20 -12.50
CA ILE A 417 43.30 16.81 -11.46
C ILE A 417 42.83 15.72 -10.50
N LYS A 418 42.77 16.05 -9.21
CA LYS A 418 42.39 15.14 -8.12
C LYS A 418 41.29 15.74 -7.25
N ASP A 419 40.58 14.87 -6.55
CA ASP A 419 39.66 15.26 -5.50
C ASP A 419 40.42 16.06 -4.43
N GLY A 420 39.83 17.16 -3.97
CA GLY A 420 40.44 18.06 -3.00
C GLY A 420 41.24 19.23 -3.59
N ASP A 421 41.53 19.20 -4.89
CA ASP A 421 42.21 20.31 -5.59
C ASP A 421 41.38 21.61 -5.54
N ILE A 422 42.06 22.76 -5.54
CA ILE A 422 41.40 24.07 -5.62
C ILE A 422 41.84 24.80 -6.89
N LEU A 423 40.93 25.00 -7.82
CA LEU A 423 41.18 25.77 -9.04
C LEU A 423 41.17 27.25 -8.69
N VAL A 424 42.30 27.94 -8.87
CA VAL A 424 42.47 29.35 -8.49
C VAL A 424 42.54 30.27 -9.70
N LYS A 425 43.03 29.80 -10.85
CA LYS A 425 43.01 30.55 -12.11
C LYS A 425 42.65 29.67 -13.30
N LEU A 426 42.11 30.32 -14.32
CA LEU A 426 41.85 29.77 -15.63
C LEU A 426 42.43 30.70 -16.71
N ASN A 427 43.32 30.17 -17.55
CA ASN A 427 43.98 30.92 -18.62
C ASN A 427 44.59 32.24 -18.11
N GLY A 428 45.20 32.19 -16.91
CA GLY A 428 45.79 33.34 -16.23
C GLY A 428 44.81 34.29 -15.52
N LYS A 429 43.49 34.09 -15.65
CA LYS A 429 42.46 34.90 -14.98
C LYS A 429 42.02 34.25 -13.66
N PRO A 430 41.83 35.00 -12.56
CA PRO A 430 41.30 34.45 -11.31
C PRO A 430 39.93 33.80 -11.50
N LEU A 431 39.73 32.63 -10.87
CA LEU A 431 38.44 31.95 -10.79
C LEU A 431 37.77 32.29 -9.46
N MET A 432 36.56 32.85 -9.52
CA MET A 432 35.81 33.25 -8.34
C MET A 432 34.65 32.30 -8.07
N THR A 433 33.97 31.86 -9.14
CA THR A 433 32.75 31.05 -9.05
C THR A 433 32.76 29.90 -10.06
N THR A 434 31.92 28.90 -9.83
CA THR A 434 31.74 27.79 -10.79
C THR A 434 31.22 28.25 -12.14
N ALA A 435 30.50 29.37 -12.19
CA ALA A 435 30.01 29.97 -13.43
C ALA A 435 31.16 30.43 -14.35
N ASP A 436 32.28 30.87 -13.76
CA ASP A 436 33.45 31.33 -14.52
C ASP A 436 34.05 30.16 -15.33
N LEU A 437 34.18 28.98 -14.71
CA LEU A 437 34.69 27.79 -15.40
C LEU A 437 33.66 27.21 -16.37
N GLN A 438 32.37 27.24 -16.03
CA GLN A 438 31.30 26.80 -16.94
C GLN A 438 31.20 27.66 -18.20
N GLY A 439 31.40 28.97 -18.09
CA GLY A 439 31.44 29.88 -19.25
C GLY A 439 32.59 29.54 -20.18
N ALA A 440 33.79 29.33 -19.63
CA ALA A 440 34.97 29.00 -20.44
C ALA A 440 34.92 27.63 -21.10
N LEU A 441 34.19 26.66 -20.53
CA LEU A 441 33.93 25.36 -21.16
C LEU A 441 33.12 25.50 -22.46
N GLN A 442 32.44 26.62 -22.70
CA GLN A 442 31.71 26.85 -23.95
C GLN A 442 32.64 27.30 -25.09
N GLU A 443 33.87 27.72 -24.79
CA GLU A 443 34.85 28.18 -25.77
C GLU A 443 35.68 27.01 -26.36
N GLU A 444 36.19 27.14 -27.59
CA GLU A 444 36.91 26.07 -28.31
C GLU A 444 38.40 25.96 -27.95
N THR A 445 38.78 26.21 -26.70
CA THR A 445 40.20 26.22 -26.31
C THR A 445 40.49 25.28 -25.13
N ALA A 446 41.74 24.81 -25.07
CA ALA A 446 42.24 24.08 -23.92
C ALA A 446 42.23 24.99 -22.68
N LEU A 447 41.95 24.40 -21.52
CA LEU A 447 41.84 25.11 -20.25
C LEU A 447 43.14 24.97 -19.49
N LEU A 448 43.92 26.04 -19.40
CA LEU A 448 45.09 26.12 -18.53
C LEU A 448 44.62 26.48 -17.11
N LEU A 449 44.51 25.47 -16.25
CA LEU A 449 44.09 25.59 -14.86
C LEU A 449 45.30 25.74 -13.95
N GLU A 450 45.28 26.78 -13.12
CA GLU A 450 46.17 26.89 -11.96
C GLU A 450 45.46 26.33 -10.75
N VAL A 451 46.09 25.36 -10.11
CA VAL A 451 45.52 24.52 -9.05
C VAL A 451 46.38 24.62 -7.80
N ARG A 452 45.75 24.94 -6.68
CA ARG A 452 46.34 24.77 -5.36
C ARG A 452 46.08 23.33 -4.90
N ARG A 453 47.16 22.59 -4.69
CA ARG A 453 47.14 21.28 -4.05
C ARG A 453 48.08 21.34 -2.87
N ASP A 454 47.54 21.22 -1.67
CA ASP A 454 48.29 21.44 -0.44
C ASP A 454 48.98 22.83 -0.49
N ASN A 455 50.31 22.90 -0.38
CA ASN A 455 51.08 24.15 -0.48
C ASN A 455 51.67 24.42 -1.87
N ASP A 456 51.35 23.60 -2.87
CA ASP A 456 51.92 23.71 -4.21
C ASP A 456 50.96 24.38 -5.20
N ASP A 457 51.59 25.08 -6.16
CA ASP A 457 50.93 25.77 -7.26
C ASP A 457 51.22 24.99 -8.54
N LEU A 458 50.22 24.26 -9.02
CA LEU A 458 50.34 23.36 -10.16
C LEU A 458 49.59 23.92 -11.36
N LEU A 459 50.15 23.73 -12.56
CA LEU A 459 49.51 24.09 -13.82
C LEU A 459 49.10 22.83 -14.58
N PHE A 460 47.85 22.78 -14.98
CA PHE A 460 47.28 21.67 -15.74
C PHE A 460 46.63 22.18 -17.01
N ASN A 461 47.00 21.62 -18.15
CA ASN A 461 46.34 21.89 -19.42
C ASN A 461 45.31 20.80 -19.68
N ILE A 462 44.01 21.15 -19.59
CA ILE A 462 42.91 20.21 -19.73
C ILE A 462 42.15 20.49 -21.02
N GLU A 463 42.05 19.48 -21.88
CA GLU A 463 41.25 19.55 -23.10
C GLU A 463 39.82 19.04 -22.82
N PRO A 464 38.77 19.87 -22.98
CA PRO A 464 37.40 19.41 -22.78
C PRO A 464 36.96 18.39 -23.84
N ASP A 465 36.41 17.27 -23.40
CA ASP A 465 35.76 16.31 -24.29
C ASP A 465 34.37 16.83 -24.68
N VAL A 466 33.90 16.42 -25.85
CA VAL A 466 32.54 16.71 -26.33
C VAL A 466 31.66 15.50 -26.09
N ILE A 467 30.58 15.64 -25.33
CA ILE A 467 29.53 14.62 -25.28
C ILE A 467 28.55 14.93 -26.40
N MET A 468 28.39 13.98 -27.32
CA MET A 468 27.19 13.89 -28.14
C MET A 468 26.16 13.13 -27.30
N GLN A 469 25.11 13.82 -26.84
CA GLN A 469 23.96 13.17 -26.21
C GLN A 469 22.96 12.72 -27.26
#